data_AF-A0A397TEC4-F1
#
_entry.id   AF-A0A397TEC4-F1
#
_cell.length_a   1.000
_cell.length_b   1.000
_cell.length_c   1.000
_cell.angle_alpha   90.00
_cell.angle_beta   90.00
_cell.angle_gamma   90.00
#
_symmetry.space_group_name_H-M   'P 1'
#
loop_
_entity.id
_entity.type
_entity.pdbx_description
1 polymer ?
#
loop_
_entity_poly.entity_id
_entity_poly.type
_entity_poly.pdbx_seq_one_letter_code
_entity_poly.pdbx_strand_id
1 'polypeptide(L)'
;MSLQINHNYQQLFEVLNANRTLVFPPPIMDPNIMVELLNNGRNIMNRRSFNGCRLLRYFVSLQGQDVGQIVIGLVTSHLWKNATLNEKADYKNLADQVKQIIR
;
A
#
# COMPACT_ATOMS: atom_id res chain seq x y z
N MET A 1 21.26 -7.86 5.17
CA MET A 1 20.52 -7.09 4.15
C MET A 1 21.54 -6.61 3.13
N SER A 2 21.32 -6.77 1.82
CA SER A 2 22.32 -6.38 0.80
C SER A 2 22.36 -4.86 0.59
N LEU A 3 23.49 -4.34 0.10
CA LEU A 3 23.68 -2.91 -0.18
C LEU A 3 22.60 -2.36 -1.13
N GLN A 4 22.25 -3.13 -2.18
CA GLN A 4 21.20 -2.75 -3.13
C GLN A 4 19.81 -2.67 -2.47
N ILE A 5 19.46 -3.62 -1.60
CA ILE A 5 18.18 -3.60 -0.88
C ILE A 5 18.12 -2.38 0.03
N ASN A 6 19.21 -2.06 0.72
CA ASN A 6 19.27 -0.88 1.59
C ASN A 6 19.16 0.42 0.79
N HIS A 7 19.85 0.55 -0.34
CA HIS A 7 19.77 1.72 -1.21
C HIS A 7 18.36 1.95 -1.75
N ASN A 8 17.75 0.91 -2.33
CA ASN A 8 16.38 0.98 -2.86
C ASN A 8 15.36 1.29 -1.75
N TYR A 9 15.58 0.76 -0.55
CA TYR A 9 14.76 1.07 0.62
C TYR A 9 14.83 2.55 0.98
N GLN A 10 16.03 3.12 1.10
CA GLN A 10 16.20 4.53 1.46
C GLN A 10 15.56 5.44 0.41
N GLN A 11 15.84 5.21 -0.88
CA GLN A 11 15.29 6.02 -1.97
C GLN A 11 13.75 6.04 -1.98
N LEU A 12 13.12 4.86 -1.97
CA LEU A 12 11.66 4.78 -1.99
C LEU A 12 11.05 5.37 -0.71
N PHE A 13 11.66 5.11 0.45
CA PHE A 13 11.17 5.65 1.72
C PHE A 13 11.26 7.18 1.77
N GLU A 14 12.38 7.76 1.34
CA GLU A 14 12.58 9.22 1.33
C GLU A 14 11.57 9.92 0.41
N VAL A 15 11.33 9.39 -0.79
CA VAL A 15 10.32 9.93 -1.72
C VAL A 15 8.94 9.95 -1.07
N LEU A 16 8.51 8.82 -0.48
CA LEU A 16 7.19 8.72 0.14
C LEU A 16 7.07 9.51 1.44
N ASN A 17 8.18 9.70 2.16
CA ASN A 17 8.20 10.50 3.37
C ASN A 17 8.18 12.00 3.06
N ALA A 18 8.86 12.43 1.99
CA ALA A 18 8.84 13.81 1.51
C ALA A 18 7.48 14.18 0.90
N ASN A 19 6.85 13.25 0.18
CA ASN A 19 5.54 13.44 -0.41
C ASN A 19 4.55 12.36 0.04
N ARG A 20 4.04 12.53 1.26
CA ARG A 20 3.12 11.56 1.88
C ARG A 20 1.81 11.41 1.10
N THR A 21 1.39 12.41 0.33
CA THR A 21 0.12 12.36 -0.42
C THR A 21 0.12 11.33 -1.55
N LEU A 22 1.29 10.79 -1.90
CA LEU A 22 1.40 9.65 -2.82
C LEU A 22 0.77 8.37 -2.27
N VAL A 23 0.62 8.26 -0.94
CA VAL A 23 0.09 7.08 -0.27
C VAL A 23 -0.83 7.37 0.93
N PHE A 24 -0.92 8.60 1.44
CA PHE A 24 -1.80 8.98 2.54
C PHE A 24 -2.55 10.30 2.24
N PRO A 25 -3.89 10.31 2.23
CA PRO A 25 -4.81 9.17 2.38
C PRO A 25 -4.66 8.17 1.20
N PRO A 26 -5.42 7.05 1.15
CA PRO A 26 -5.40 6.19 -0.03
C PRO A 26 -5.61 7.01 -1.32
N PRO A 27 -4.71 6.92 -2.32
CA PRO A 27 -4.84 7.70 -3.57
C PRO A 27 -6.13 7.44 -4.33
N ILE A 28 -6.71 6.25 -4.13
CA ILE A 28 -8.01 5.86 -4.65
C ILE A 28 -8.87 5.47 -3.45
N MET A 29 -9.93 6.24 -3.21
CA MET A 29 -10.85 6.05 -2.10
C MET A 29 -12.20 5.45 -2.53
N ASP A 30 -12.47 5.35 -3.83
CA ASP A 30 -13.67 4.69 -4.34
C ASP A 30 -13.49 3.16 -4.27
N PRO A 31 -14.32 2.45 -3.48
CA PRO A 31 -14.18 1.02 -3.31
C PRO A 31 -14.50 0.23 -4.60
N ASN A 32 -15.35 0.73 -5.51
CA ASN A 32 -15.65 0.06 -6.77
C ASN A 32 -14.43 0.12 -7.71
N ILE A 33 -13.82 1.29 -7.85
CA ILE A 33 -12.59 1.46 -8.63
C ILE A 33 -11.48 0.57 -8.06
N MET A 34 -11.38 0.50 -6.72
CA MET A 34 -10.41 -0.38 -6.07
C MET A 34 -10.66 -1.86 -6.38
N VAL A 35 -11.92 -2.32 -6.41
CA VAL A 35 -12.28 -3.69 -6.81
C VAL A 35 -11.86 -3.98 -8.25
N GLU A 36 -12.13 -3.07 -9.18
CA GLU A 36 -11.72 -3.22 -10.58
C GLU A 36 -10.19 -3.36 -10.71
N LEU A 37 -9.43 -2.51 -10.02
CA LEU A 37 -7.96 -2.57 -10.04
C LEU A 37 -7.41 -3.87 -9.45
N LEU A 38 -8.03 -4.39 -8.40
CA LEU A 38 -7.64 -5.66 -7.78
C LEU A 38 -7.98 -6.86 -8.66
N ASN A 39 -9.07 -6.80 -9.42
CA ASN A 39 -9.46 -7.86 -10.35
C ASN A 39 -8.59 -7.86 -11.63
N ASN A 40 -8.20 -6.68 -12.12
CA ASN A 40 -7.44 -6.53 -13.37
C ASN A 40 -5.93 -6.73 -13.18
N GLY A 41 -5.40 -6.45 -11.98
CA GLY A 41 -4.02 -6.76 -11.65
C GLY A 41 -3.86 -8.24 -11.32
N ARG A 42 -2.76 -8.88 -11.75
CA ARG A 42 -2.35 -10.24 -11.28
C ARG A 42 -2.18 -10.35 -9.75
N ASN A 43 -2.45 -9.29 -9.01
CA ASN A 43 -2.57 -9.24 -7.56
C ASN A 43 -3.93 -9.82 -7.13
N ILE A 44 -4.07 -11.14 -7.23
CA ILE A 44 -5.12 -11.85 -6.48
C ILE A 44 -4.76 -11.73 -5.00
N MET A 45 -5.08 -10.60 -4.39
CA MET A 45 -5.00 -10.46 -2.94
C MET A 45 -6.00 -11.45 -2.38
N ASN A 46 -5.50 -12.47 -1.68
CA ASN A 46 -6.35 -13.46 -1.05
C ASN A 46 -7.39 -12.74 -0.17
N ARG A 47 -8.67 -12.92 -0.53
CA ARG A 47 -9.86 -12.26 0.05
C ARG A 47 -9.88 -12.33 1.59
N ARG A 48 -9.34 -13.40 2.18
CA ARG A 48 -9.28 -13.60 3.63
C ARG A 48 -8.27 -12.71 4.37
N SER A 49 -7.35 -12.06 3.64
CA SER A 49 -6.21 -11.36 4.22
C SER A 49 -6.13 -9.87 3.85
N PHE A 50 -7.14 -9.37 3.13
CA PHE A 50 -7.25 -8.00 2.67
C PHE A 50 -7.50 -7.05 3.84
N ASN A 51 -6.59 -6.11 4.09
CA ASN A 51 -6.69 -5.14 5.18
C ASN A 51 -6.03 -3.81 4.77
N GLY A 52 -6.21 -2.76 5.58
CA GLY A 52 -5.69 -1.43 5.27
C GLY A 52 -4.17 -1.39 5.00
N CYS A 53 -3.36 -2.19 5.71
CA CYS A 53 -1.92 -2.25 5.49
C CYS A 53 -1.56 -2.90 4.14
N ARG A 54 -2.33 -3.91 3.70
CA ARG A 54 -2.17 -4.48 2.35
C ARG A 54 -2.56 -3.51 1.25
N LEU A 55 -3.60 -2.70 1.47
CA LEU A 55 -3.94 -1.62 0.54
C LEU A 55 -2.84 -0.59 0.44
N LEU A 56 -2.25 -0.18 1.57
CA LEU A 56 -1.07 0.69 1.56
C LEU A 56 0.07 0.05 0.77
N ARG A 57 0.33 -1.25 0.98
CA ARG A 57 1.37 -2.00 0.25
C ARG A 57 1.17 -1.93 -1.26
N TYR A 58 -0.08 -2.02 -1.72
CA TYR A 58 -0.41 -1.90 -3.13
C TYR A 58 -0.02 -0.51 -3.67
N PHE A 59 -0.42 0.58 -3.03
CA PHE A 59 -0.05 1.91 -3.49
C PHE A 59 1.46 2.17 -3.42
N VAL A 60 2.14 1.67 -2.37
CA VAL A 60 3.61 1.72 -2.30
C VAL A 60 4.24 0.96 -3.48
N SER A 61 3.68 -0.19 -3.89
CA SER A 61 4.19 -0.94 -5.04
C SER A 61 4.02 -0.21 -6.37
N LEU A 62 3.00 0.64 -6.50
CA LEU A 62 2.81 1.48 -7.68
C LEU A 62 3.87 2.59 -7.79
N GLN A 63 4.38 3.07 -6.65
CA GLN A 63 5.46 4.07 -6.59
C GLN A 63 6.85 3.43 -6.72
N GLY A 64 6.97 2.13 -6.46
CA GLY A 64 8.22 1.37 -6.47
C GLY A 64 8.21 0.22 -7.49
N GLN A 65 7.75 0.45 -8.72
CA GLN A 65 7.57 -0.62 -9.72
C GLN A 65 8.88 -1.37 -10.04
N ASP A 66 10.02 -0.68 -9.99
CA ASP A 66 11.33 -1.23 -10.28
C ASP A 66 12.07 -1.78 -9.04
N VAL A 67 11.45 -1.75 -7.86
CA VAL A 67 12.05 -2.28 -6.63
C VAL A 67 11.49 -3.66 -6.27
N GLY A 68 12.34 -4.50 -5.68
CA GLY A 68 11.94 -5.85 -5.26
C GLY A 68 10.88 -5.83 -4.15
N GLN A 69 10.05 -6.88 -4.11
CA GLN A 69 8.96 -7.05 -3.13
C GLN A 69 9.39 -6.99 -1.66
N ILE A 70 10.65 -7.34 -1.37
CA ILE A 70 11.24 -7.21 -0.03
C ILE A 70 11.30 -5.73 0.38
N VAL A 71 11.78 -4.85 -0.51
CA VAL A 71 11.89 -3.41 -0.26
C VAL A 71 10.50 -2.80 -0.06
N ILE A 72 9.55 -3.14 -0.94
CA ILE A 72 8.15 -2.70 -0.81
C ILE A 72 7.57 -3.08 0.56
N GLY A 73 7.80 -4.32 1.01
CA GLY A 73 7.34 -4.79 2.32
C GLY A 73 7.96 -4.03 3.49
N LEU A 74 9.27 -3.74 3.42
CA LEU A 74 9.99 -2.99 4.45
C LEU A 74 9.49 -1.54 4.54
N VAL A 75 9.40 -0.84 3.41
CA VAL A 75 8.90 0.54 3.33
C VAL A 75 7.45 0.61 3.82
N THR A 76 6.59 -0.30 3.36
CA THR A 76 5.19 -0.37 3.82
C THR A 76 5.10 -0.55 5.33
N SER A 77 5.90 -1.46 5.90
CA SER A 77 5.89 -1.72 7.34
C SER A 77 6.35 -0.48 8.13
N HIS A 78 7.36 0.22 7.64
CA HIS A 78 7.84 1.47 8.24
C HIS A 78 6.75 2.55 8.20
N LEU A 79 6.17 2.79 7.03
CA LEU A 79 5.10 3.77 6.85
C LEU A 79 3.87 3.44 7.71
N TRP A 80 3.43 2.18 7.72
CA TRP A 80 2.28 1.75 8.53
C TRP A 80 2.54 1.90 10.02
N LYS A 81 3.74 1.56 10.51
CA LYS A 81 4.08 1.72 11.93
C LYS A 81 3.98 3.19 12.36
N ASN A 82 4.49 4.10 11.52
CA ASN A 82 4.54 5.54 11.81
C ASN A 82 3.31 6.33 11.34
N ALA A 83 2.36 5.71 10.65
CA ALA A 83 1.12 6.37 10.24
C ALA A 83 0.26 6.71 11.45
N THR A 84 -0.40 7.87 11.36
CA THR A 84 -1.37 8.37 12.33
C THR A 84 -2.60 7.46 12.42
N LEU A 85 -3.41 7.64 13.47
CA LEU A 85 -4.66 6.89 13.60
C LEU A 85 -5.63 7.18 12.46
N ASN A 86 -5.69 8.43 11.99
CA ASN A 86 -6.59 8.85 10.89
C ASN A 86 -6.15 8.22 9.57
N GLU A 87 -4.87 8.29 9.22
CA GLU A 87 -4.33 7.65 8.01
C GLU A 87 -4.61 6.14 8.01
N LYS A 88 -4.46 5.48 9.16
CA LYS A 88 -4.82 4.05 9.31
C LYS A 88 -6.32 3.81 9.18
N ALA A 89 -7.16 4.72 9.68
CA ALA A 89 -8.61 4.62 9.62
C ALA A 89 -9.11 4.71 8.18
N ASP A 90 -8.58 5.62 7.37
CA ASP A 90 -8.94 5.76 5.95
C ASP A 90 -8.69 4.46 5.19
N TYR A 91 -7.51 3.87 5.39
CA TYR A 91 -7.15 2.59 4.79
C TYR A 91 -8.01 1.42 5.28
N LYS A 92 -8.37 1.40 6.57
CA LYS A 92 -9.26 0.36 7.12
C LYS A 92 -10.67 0.48 6.57
N ASN A 93 -11.23 1.69 6.55
CA ASN A 93 -12.55 1.97 5.99
C ASN A 93 -12.64 1.54 4.53
N LEU A 94 -11.67 1.95 3.70
CA LEU A 94 -11.62 1.53 2.30
C LEU A 94 -11.53 0.00 2.19
N ALA A 95 -10.67 -0.63 2.99
CA ALA A 95 -10.52 -2.09 2.96
C ALA A 95 -11.84 -2.80 3.30
N ASP A 96 -12.59 -2.28 4.26
CA ASP A 96 -13.85 -2.87 4.69
C ASP A 96 -14.97 -2.64 3.66
N GLN A 97 -15.03 -1.48 3.01
CA GLN A 97 -15.96 -1.23 1.90
C GLN A 97 -15.68 -2.17 0.70
N VAL A 98 -14.41 -2.32 0.31
CA VAL A 98 -14.01 -3.24 -0.77
C VAL A 98 -14.37 -4.69 -0.44
N LYS A 99 -14.16 -5.13 0.82
CA LYS A 99 -14.59 -6.47 1.26
C LYS A 99 -16.10 -6.68 1.12
N GLN A 100 -16.90 -5.65 1.36
CA GLN A 100 -18.36 -5.75 1.23
C GLN A 100 -18.80 -5.92 -0.23
N ILE A 101 -18.05 -5.36 -1.19
CA ILE A 101 -18.34 -5.49 -2.63
C ILE A 101 -17.89 -6.86 -3.17
N ILE A 102 -16.74 -7.38 -2.72
CA ILE A 102 -16.18 -8.66 -3.20
C ILE A 102 -16.88 -9.88 -2.56
N ARG A 103 -17.80 -9.66 -1.60
CA ARG A 103 -18.51 -10.73 -0.88
C ARG A 103 -19.32 -11.63 -1.81
#